data_AF-A0A1I4RA57-F1
#
_entry.id   AF-A0A1I4RA57-F1
#
_cell.length_a   1.000
_cell.length_b   1.000
_cell.length_c   1.000
_cell.angle_alpha   90.00
_cell.angle_beta   90.00
_cell.angle_gamma   90.00
#
_symmetry.space_group_name_H-M   'P 1'
#
loop_
_entity.id
_entity.type
_entity.pdbx_description
1 polymer ?
#
loop_
_entity_poly.entity_id
_entity_poly.type
_entity_poly.pdbx_seq_one_letter_code
_entity_poly.pdbx_strand_id
1 'polypeptide(L)' 'MTATEARSEATSKDHFFKELAELSERMIAAHGKEFSMGALVLAARFIAENKPFESSATTQ' A
#
# COMPACT_ATOMS: atom_id res chain seq x y z
N MET A 1 28.56 10.47 -6.75
CA MET A 1 27.26 11.16 -6.74
C MET A 1 26.22 10.18 -6.20
N THR A 2 25.85 10.19 -4.90
CA THR A 2 24.80 9.27 -4.38
C THR A 2 24.15 9.70 -3.04
N ALA A 3 24.33 10.94 -2.56
CA ALA A 3 23.74 11.35 -1.26
C ALA A 3 22.34 12.00 -1.39
N THR A 4 22.09 12.71 -2.50
CA THR A 4 20.83 13.44 -2.70
C THR A 4 19.69 12.50 -3.14
N GLU A 5 19.99 11.51 -3.98
CA GLU A 5 19.00 10.54 -4.50
C GLU A 5 18.43 9.64 -3.40
N ALA A 6 19.28 9.20 -2.46
CA ALA A 6 18.85 8.40 -1.31
C ALA A 6 17.92 9.18 -0.36
N ARG A 7 18.14 10.50 -0.21
CA ARG A 7 17.28 11.37 0.61
C ARG A 7 15.91 11.60 -0.05
N SER A 8 15.88 11.79 -1.37
CA SER A 8 14.62 11.89 -2.12
C SER A 8 13.84 10.57 -2.13
N GLU A 9 14.54 9.43 -2.24
CA GLU A 9 13.90 8.10 -2.17
C GLU A 9 13.33 7.82 -0.76
N ALA A 10 14.07 8.17 0.30
CA ALA A 10 13.60 8.05 1.68
C ALA A 10 12.33 8.89 1.90
N THR A 11 12.34 10.15 1.45
CA THR A 11 11.17 11.05 1.56
C THR A 11 9.94 10.50 0.84
N SER A 12 10.14 9.91 -0.34
CA SER A 12 9.06 9.28 -1.12
C SER A 12 8.48 8.06 -0.39
N LYS A 13 9.33 7.21 0.17
CA LYS A 13 8.90 6.00 0.91
C LYS A 13 8.17 6.36 2.19
N ASP A 14 8.66 7.35 2.94
CA ASP A 14 8.00 7.86 4.14
C ASP A 14 6.59 8.39 3.85
N HIS A 15 6.38 9.03 2.69
CA HIS A 15 5.06 9.47 2.26
C HIS A 15 4.09 8.31 2.08
N PHE A 16 4.52 7.24 1.40
CA PHE A 16 3.69 6.05 1.22
C PHE A 16 3.39 5.34 2.54
N PHE A 17 4.36 5.28 3.47
CA PHE A 17 4.10 4.74 4.80
C PHE A 17 3.06 5.56 5.57
N LYS A 18 3.11 6.88 5.46
CA LYS A 18 2.13 7.77 6.08
C LYS A 18 0.73 7.58 5.49
N GLU A 19 0.60 7.56 4.17
CA GLU A 19 -0.69 7.30 3.51
C GLU A 19 -1.27 5.93 3.89
N LEU A 20 -0.40 4.90 3.97
CA LEU A 20 -0.83 3.56 4.36
C LEU A 20 -1.32 3.53 5.81
N ALA A 21 -0.66 4.27 6.71
CA ALA A 21 -1.10 4.40 8.10
C ALA A 21 -2.47 5.09 8.18
N GLU A 22 -2.65 6.23 7.50
CA GLU A 22 -3.91 6.96 7.46
C GLU A 22 -5.05 6.12 6.84
N LEU A 23 -4.76 5.35 5.79
CA LEU A 23 -5.72 4.41 5.20
C LEU A 23 -6.10 3.31 6.19
N SER A 24 -5.10 2.74 6.87
CA SER A 24 -5.31 1.70 7.88
C SER A 24 -6.21 2.20 9.00
N GLU A 25 -5.97 3.41 9.52
CA GLU A 25 -6.81 4.03 10.55
C GLU A 25 -8.25 4.23 10.08
N ARG A 26 -8.47 4.69 8.84
CA ARG A 26 -9.83 4.81 8.27
C ARG A 26 -10.53 3.46 8.16
N MET A 27 -9.82 2.41 7.73
CA MET A 27 -10.38 1.06 7.67
C MET A 27 -10.73 0.53 9.07
N ILE A 28 -9.89 0.81 10.07
CA ILE A 28 -10.12 0.40 11.46
C ILE A 28 -11.35 1.11 12.02
N ALA A 29 -11.49 2.42 11.77
CA ALA A 29 -12.62 3.21 12.21
C ALA A 29 -13.95 2.75 11.58
N ALA A 30 -13.92 2.31 10.30
CA ALA A 30 -15.12 1.90 9.57
C ALA A 30 -15.53 0.44 9.83
N HIS A 31 -14.56 -0.48 9.92
CA HIS A 31 -14.81 -1.93 9.88
C HIS A 31 -14.11 -2.72 11.00
N GLY A 32 -13.32 -2.06 11.83
CA GLY A 32 -12.60 -2.68 12.94
C GLY A 32 -11.19 -3.14 12.59
N LYS A 33 -10.43 -3.43 13.64
CA LYS A 33 -9.00 -3.75 13.57
C LYS A 33 -8.70 -5.05 12.83
N GLU A 34 -9.50 -6.09 13.08
CA GLU A 34 -9.29 -7.42 12.51
C GLU A 34 -9.46 -7.43 10.99
N PHE A 35 -10.51 -6.74 10.49
CA PHE A 35 -10.73 -6.55 9.06
C PHE A 35 -9.56 -5.82 8.39
N SER A 36 -9.14 -4.70 8.98
CA SER A 36 -8.09 -3.85 8.41
C SER A 36 -6.77 -4.58 8.31
N MET A 37 -6.40 -5.31 9.37
CA MET A 37 -5.19 -6.14 9.38
C MET A 37 -5.25 -7.24 8.31
N GLY A 38 -6.37 -7.96 8.22
CA GLY A 38 -6.56 -9.02 7.22
C GLY A 38 -6.47 -8.50 5.78
N ALA A 39 -7.10 -7.36 5.49
CA ALA A 39 -7.09 -6.74 4.18
C ALA A 39 -5.67 -6.30 3.76
N LEU A 40 -4.89 -5.71 4.67
CA LEU A 40 -3.52 -5.30 4.40
C LEU A 40 -2.59 -6.51 4.20
N VAL A 41 -2.77 -7.58 4.97
CA VAL A 41 -2.03 -8.85 4.76
C VAL A 41 -2.35 -9.47 3.40
N LEU A 42 -3.62 -9.45 2.98
CA LEU A 42 -4.01 -9.91 1.64
C LEU A 42 -3.42 -9.04 0.53
N ALA A 43 -3.40 -7.71 0.71
CA ALA A 43 -2.76 -6.80 -0.24
C ALA A 43 -1.26 -7.07 -0.36
N ALA A 44 -0.56 -7.25 0.76
CA ALA A 44 0.85 -7.60 0.77
C ALA A 44 1.11 -8.95 0.08
N ARG A 45 0.25 -9.94 0.32
CA ARG A 45 0.32 -11.24 -0.35
C ARG A 45 0.13 -11.11 -1.86
N PHE A 46 -0.84 -10.31 -2.31
CA PHE A 46 -1.07 -10.07 -3.73
C PHE A 46 0.17 -9.47 -4.42
N ILE A 47 0.82 -8.49 -3.78
CA ILE A 47 2.08 -7.90 -4.26
C ILE A 47 3.18 -8.96 -4.33
N ALA A 48 3.32 -9.79 -3.29
CA ALA A 48 4.32 -10.86 -3.24
C ALA A 48 4.10 -11.95 -4.29
N GLU A 49 2.84 -12.25 -4.63
CA GLU A 49 2.47 -13.20 -5.68
C GLU A 49 2.78 -12.69 -7.09
N ASN A 50 3.19 -11.42 -7.27
CA ASN A 50 3.52 -10.77 -8.54
C ASN A 50 2.46 -10.99 -9.63
N LYS A 51 1.20 -11.18 -9.23
CA LYS A 51 0.09 -11.27 -10.17
C LYS A 51 -0.17 -9.84 -10.68
N PRO A 52 -0.09 -9.58 -11.99
CA PRO A 52 -0.55 -8.30 -12.50
C PRO A 52 -1.98 -8.10 -12.02
N PHE A 53 -2.26 -6.93 -11.45
CA PHE A 53 -3.64 -6.51 -11.26
C PHE A 53 -4.21 -6.34 -12.66
N GLU A 54 -4.72 -7.42 -13.23
CA GLU A 54 -5.51 -7.37 -14.45
C GLU A 54 -6.76 -6.56 -14.08
N SER A 55 -6.64 -5.25 -14.22
CA SER A 55 -7.80 -4.41 -14.39
C SER A 55 -8.43 -4.88 -15.68
N SER A 56 -9.34 -5.85 -15.57
CA SER A 56 -10.29 -6.20 -16.61
C SER A 56 -11.28 -5.03 -16.76
N ALA A 57 -10.73 -3.88 -17.15
CA ALA A 57 -11.42 -2.73 -17.69
C ALA A 57 -10.86 -2.49 -19.10
N THR A 58 -10.81 -3.56 -19.88
CA THR A 58 -10.88 -3.46 -21.34
C THR A 58 -12.28 -3.93 -21.71
N THR A 59 -13.14 -2.94 -21.93
CA THR A 59 -14.39 -3.03 -22.67
C THR A 59 -14.38 -4.13 -23.73
N GLN A 60 -15.33 -5.07 -23.65
CA GLN A 60 -15.96 -5.67 -24.82
C GLN A 60 -17.46 -5.72 -24.60
#